data_AF-A0A538FVA4-F1
#
_entry.id   AF-A0A538FVA4-F1
#
_cell.length_a   1.000
_cell.length_b   1.000
_cell.length_c   1.000
_cell.angle_alpha   90.00
_cell.angle_beta   90.00
_cell.angle_gamma   90.00
#
_symmetry.space_group_name_H-M   'P 1'
#
loop_
_entity.id
_entity.type
_entity.pdbx_description
1 polymer ?
#
loop_
_entity_poly.entity_id
_entity_poly.type
_entity_poly.pdbx_seq_one_letter_code
_entity_poly.pdbx_strand_id
1 'polypeptide(L)'
;MKGVFRKSAALGLAVVLTVVAVTVLAGGATAKSAANIQVCVLLPDTKSSVRWVQFDPKYIGLALKKAGVTYSITNALNDPQKMVAQADSCLARGAKVAMIVDIAAGTSIAIQK
;
A
#
# COMPACT_ATOMS: atom_id res chain seq x y z
N MET A 1 45.35 -52.07 -39.07
CA MET A 1 43.89 -51.92 -39.24
C MET A 1 43.37 -51.07 -38.08
N LYS A 2 42.68 -49.96 -38.41
CA LYS A 2 41.78 -49.05 -37.64
C LYS A 2 41.63 -49.35 -36.12
N GLY A 3 41.82 -48.40 -35.20
CA GLY A 3 40.96 -47.23 -35.00
C GLY A 3 41.27 -46.47 -33.69
N VAL A 4 40.77 -45.24 -33.59
CA VAL A 4 41.24 -44.12 -32.74
C VAL A 4 40.35 -43.90 -31.51
N PHE A 5 40.97 -43.94 -30.32
CA PHE A 5 40.94 -43.01 -29.16
C PHE A 5 39.79 -42.00 -28.91
N ARG A 6 39.28 -41.97 -27.65
CA ARG A 6 39.26 -40.85 -26.63
C ARG A 6 38.05 -40.94 -25.66
N LYS A 7 38.24 -41.16 -24.35
CA LYS A 7 38.51 -40.22 -23.21
C LYS A 7 37.46 -39.11 -23.01
N SER A 8 36.91 -38.97 -21.79
CA SER A 8 36.53 -37.68 -21.16
C SER A 8 36.21 -37.81 -19.66
N ALA A 9 36.59 -36.78 -18.89
CA ALA A 9 36.53 -36.67 -17.44
C ALA A 9 35.54 -35.57 -16.99
N ALA A 10 35.02 -35.76 -15.76
CA ALA A 10 34.49 -34.81 -14.76
C ALA A 10 33.71 -33.53 -15.19
N LEU A 11 32.49 -33.40 -14.65
CA LEU A 11 31.66 -32.20 -14.70
C LEU A 11 31.24 -31.81 -13.27
N GLY A 12 31.73 -30.66 -12.78
CA GLY A 12 31.21 -29.97 -11.60
C GLY A 12 30.44 -28.73 -12.06
N LEU A 13 29.18 -28.59 -11.63
CA LEU A 13 28.24 -27.57 -12.13
C LEU A 13 28.13 -26.41 -11.13
N ALA A 14 28.73 -25.27 -11.47
CA ALA A 14 28.37 -23.96 -10.91
C ALA A 14 27.65 -23.17 -12.00
N VAL A 15 26.34 -22.95 -11.85
CA VAL A 15 25.58 -22.06 -12.75
C VAL A 15 25.37 -20.74 -12.03
N VAL A 16 26.20 -19.77 -12.39
CA VAL A 16 25.94 -18.34 -12.18
C VAL A 16 24.96 -17.92 -13.25
N LEU A 17 23.70 -17.65 -12.90
CA LEU A 17 22.70 -17.17 -13.85
C LEU A 17 22.71 -15.63 -13.86
N THR A 18 23.61 -15.06 -14.65
CA THR A 18 23.52 -13.68 -15.13
C THR A 18 22.31 -13.55 -16.05
N VAL A 19 21.28 -12.82 -15.64
CA VAL A 19 20.08 -12.60 -16.47
C VAL A 19 20.40 -11.54 -17.51
N VAL A 20 20.45 -11.96 -18.77
CA VAL A 20 20.69 -11.14 -19.96
C VAL A 20 19.48 -10.25 -20.25
N ALA A 21 19.75 -8.98 -20.54
CA ALA A 21 18.76 -8.02 -21.01
C ALA A 21 18.21 -8.44 -22.40
N VAL A 22 16.89 -8.59 -22.50
CA VAL A 22 16.20 -8.85 -23.78
C VAL A 22 15.69 -7.52 -24.34
N THR A 23 16.07 -7.26 -25.58
CA THR A 23 15.79 -6.06 -26.37
C THR A 23 14.33 -5.97 -26.85
N VAL A 24 13.89 -4.72 -26.94
CA VAL A 24 12.56 -4.17 -27.18
C VAL A 24 11.90 -4.66 -28.48
N LEU A 25 10.63 -5.08 -28.38
CA LEU A 25 9.67 -5.07 -29.48
C LEU A 25 8.44 -4.25 -29.07
N ALA A 26 7.96 -3.46 -30.04
CA ALA A 26 7.02 -2.35 -29.94
C ALA A 26 5.77 -2.58 -29.06
N GLY A 27 5.53 -1.62 -28.17
CA GLY A 27 4.38 -1.57 -27.28
C GLY A 27 4.83 -1.07 -25.92
N GLY A 28 5.05 0.24 -25.79
CA GLY A 28 5.52 0.89 -24.55
C GLY A 28 4.50 0.79 -23.41
N ALA A 29 4.33 -0.40 -22.85
CA ALA A 29 3.80 -0.57 -21.51
C ALA A 29 4.91 -0.13 -20.56
N THR A 30 4.97 1.17 -20.28
CA THR A 30 5.63 1.63 -19.07
C THR A 30 4.98 0.87 -17.92
N ALA A 31 5.74 0.00 -17.25
CA ALA A 31 5.28 -0.57 -16.00
C ALA A 31 5.03 0.60 -15.07
N LYS A 32 3.77 1.04 -14.96
CA LYS A 32 3.36 2.07 -14.03
C LYS A 32 3.67 1.48 -12.66
N SER A 33 4.77 1.94 -12.05
CA SER A 33 5.07 1.63 -10.66
C SER A 33 3.78 1.92 -9.90
N ALA A 34 3.17 0.87 -9.33
CA ALA A 34 1.96 1.02 -8.56
C ALA A 34 2.36 1.88 -7.36
N ALA A 35 2.07 3.18 -7.43
CA ALA A 35 2.26 4.07 -6.31
C ALA A 35 1.51 3.44 -5.15
N ASN A 36 2.24 3.07 -4.09
CA ASN A 36 1.62 2.55 -2.89
C ASN A 36 0.82 3.69 -2.27
N ILE A 37 -0.47 3.76 -2.62
CA ILE A 37 -1.38 4.76 -2.07
C ILE A 37 -1.64 4.37 -0.63
N GLN A 38 -1.33 5.27 0.29
CA GLN A 38 -1.76 5.16 1.68
C GLN A 38 -3.05 5.96 1.89
N VAL A 39 -4.03 5.33 2.54
CA VAL A 39 -5.34 5.91 2.86
C VAL A 39 -5.51 6.04 4.38
N CYS A 40 -5.94 7.20 4.84
CA CYS A 40 -6.24 7.46 6.25
C CYS A 40 -7.75 7.51 6.45
N VAL A 41 -8.27 6.80 7.44
CA VAL A 41 -9.69 6.82 7.81
C VAL A 41 -9.80 7.38 9.22
N LEU A 42 -10.44 8.53 9.35
CA LEU A 42 -10.60 9.25 10.61
C LEU A 42 -12.06 9.15 11.06
N LEU A 43 -12.29 8.32 12.08
CA LEU A 43 -13.61 8.12 12.70
C LEU A 43 -13.79 9.06 13.90
N PRO A 44 -15.04 9.48 14.19
CA PRO A 44 -15.27 10.59 15.12
C PRO A 44 -15.07 10.16 16.57
N ASP A 45 -15.77 9.10 16.99
CA ASP A 45 -15.81 8.69 18.40
C ASP A 45 -16.30 7.23 18.53
N THR A 46 -16.40 6.71 19.75
CA THR A 46 -16.81 5.32 20.03
C THR A 46 -18.16 5.21 20.75
N LYS A 47 -18.85 6.32 20.99
CA LYS A 47 -20.05 6.43 21.85
C LYS A 47 -21.30 6.86 21.11
N SER A 48 -21.18 7.75 20.12
CA SER A 48 -22.28 8.32 19.34
C SER A 48 -22.94 7.30 18.42
N SER A 49 -22.21 6.25 18.01
CA SER A 49 -22.75 5.17 17.20
C SER A 49 -21.92 3.90 17.29
N VAL A 50 -22.62 2.76 17.37
CA VAL A 50 -22.03 1.42 17.21
C VAL A 50 -21.35 1.25 15.85
N ARG A 51 -21.80 2.00 14.83
CA ARG A 51 -21.23 1.98 13.47
C ARG A 51 -19.72 2.24 13.49
N TRP A 52 -19.26 3.21 14.28
CA TRP A 52 -17.86 3.64 14.34
C TRP A 52 -16.92 2.66 15.03
N VAL A 53 -17.44 1.60 15.65
CA VAL A 53 -16.67 0.60 16.38
C VAL A 53 -16.82 -0.78 15.74
N GLN A 54 -18.05 -1.19 15.44
CA GLN A 54 -18.36 -2.57 15.03
C GLN A 54 -18.42 -2.76 13.52
N PHE A 55 -18.70 -1.70 12.76
CA PHE A 55 -19.01 -1.81 11.33
C PHE A 55 -17.95 -1.13 10.47
N ASP A 56 -17.79 0.18 10.60
CA ASP A 56 -16.97 0.97 9.69
C ASP A 56 -15.50 0.54 9.67
N PRO A 57 -14.81 0.38 10.82
CA PRO A 57 -13.44 -0.13 10.81
C PRO A 57 -13.30 -1.47 10.07
N LYS A 58 -14.26 -2.38 10.28
CA LYS A 58 -14.27 -3.72 9.67
C LYS A 58 -14.48 -3.64 8.17
N TYR A 59 -15.56 -3.03 7.71
CA TYR A 59 -15.94 -3.07 6.30
C TYR A 59 -15.06 -2.15 5.44
N ILE A 60 -14.67 -0.99 5.96
CA ILE A 60 -13.73 -0.11 5.26
C ILE A 60 -12.36 -0.78 5.16
N GLY A 61 -11.86 -1.40 6.23
CA GLY A 61 -10.60 -2.13 6.20
C GLY A 61 -10.60 -3.28 5.19
N LEU A 62 -11.69 -4.06 5.12
CA LEU A 62 -11.85 -5.11 4.11
C LEU A 62 -11.85 -4.54 2.68
N ALA A 63 -12.52 -3.42 2.44
CA ALA A 63 -12.56 -2.77 1.13
C ALA A 63 -11.18 -2.23 0.71
N LEU A 64 -10.47 -1.54 1.61
CA LEU A 64 -9.13 -1.02 1.35
C LEU A 64 -8.11 -2.13 1.14
N LYS A 65 -8.20 -3.22 1.92
CA LYS A 65 -7.39 -4.42 1.69
C LYS A 65 -7.66 -5.04 0.32
N LYS A 66 -8.94 -5.15 -0.08
CA LYS A 66 -9.32 -5.66 -1.41
C LYS A 66 -8.81 -4.76 -2.54
N ALA A 67 -8.71 -3.45 -2.29
CA ALA A 67 -8.14 -2.48 -3.23
C ALA A 67 -6.60 -2.51 -3.29
N GLY A 68 -5.93 -3.26 -2.40
CA GLY A 68 -4.47 -3.38 -2.41
C GLY A 68 -3.73 -2.12 -1.95
N VAL A 69 -4.39 -1.23 -1.22
CA VAL A 69 -3.79 0.01 -0.68
C VAL A 69 -3.36 -0.18 0.78
N THR A 70 -2.33 0.56 1.20
CA THR A 70 -2.00 0.63 2.64
C THR A 70 -2.98 1.57 3.32
N TYR A 71 -3.31 1.31 4.58
CA TYR A 71 -4.28 2.16 5.28
C TYR A 71 -4.10 2.19 6.79
N SER A 72 -4.63 3.24 7.41
CA SER A 72 -4.81 3.34 8.85
C SER A 72 -6.23 3.81 9.17
N ILE A 73 -6.84 3.21 10.19
CA ILE A 73 -8.16 3.60 10.70
C ILE A 73 -7.97 4.04 12.14
N THR A 74 -8.33 5.28 12.46
CA THR A 74 -8.21 5.85 13.80
C THR A 74 -9.55 6.38 14.28
N ASN A 75 -9.65 6.53 15.59
CA ASN A 75 -10.78 7.16 16.23
C ASN A 75 -10.29 8.38 17.02
N ALA A 76 -10.94 9.51 16.81
CA ALA A 76 -10.60 10.78 17.44
C ALA A 76 -11.24 10.95 18.83
N LEU A 77 -12.04 10.00 19.30
CA LEU A 77 -12.64 10.00 20.64
C LEU A 77 -13.42 11.29 20.96
N ASN A 78 -14.10 11.84 19.95
CA ASN A 78 -14.84 13.11 20.04
C ASN A 78 -13.94 14.34 20.30
N ASP A 79 -12.67 14.29 19.89
CA ASP A 79 -11.71 15.40 19.98
C ASP A 79 -11.33 15.92 18.58
N PRO A 80 -11.81 17.12 18.17
CA PRO A 80 -11.48 17.72 16.89
C PRO A 80 -9.97 17.96 16.69
N GLN A 81 -9.24 18.37 17.73
CA GLN A 81 -7.81 18.65 17.63
C GLN A 81 -7.03 17.36 17.42
N LYS A 82 -7.43 16.29 18.10
CA LYS A 82 -6.89 14.95 17.86
C LYS A 82 -7.13 14.49 16.42
N MET A 83 -8.29 14.76 15.84
CA MET A 83 -8.57 14.41 14.44
C MET A 83 -7.64 15.13 13.48
N VAL A 84 -7.43 16.44 13.66
CA VAL A 84 -6.49 17.23 12.85
C VAL A 84 -5.07 16.67 12.98
N ALA A 85 -4.59 16.43 14.20
CA ALA A 85 -3.26 15.87 14.44
C ALA A 85 -3.07 14.47 13.82
N GLN A 86 -4.10 13.61 13.89
CA GLN A 86 -4.10 12.30 13.23
C GLN A 86 -4.01 12.44 11.70
N ALA A 87 -4.74 13.40 11.12
CA ALA A 87 -4.69 13.69 9.69
C ALA A 87 -3.30 14.18 9.28
N ASP A 88 -2.74 15.16 9.97
CA ASP A 88 -1.41 15.71 9.70
C ASP A 88 -0.33 14.64 9.78
N SER A 89 -0.35 13.80 10.82
CA SER A 89 0.58 12.67 10.95
C SER A 89 0.44 11.69 9.80
N CYS A 90 -0.79 11.45 9.31
CA CYS A 90 -1.02 10.53 8.22
C CYS A 90 -0.57 11.10 6.86
N LEU A 91 -0.83 12.38 6.61
CA LEU A 91 -0.35 13.10 5.42
C LEU A 91 1.18 13.21 5.41
N ALA A 92 1.81 13.48 6.55
CA ALA A 92 3.27 13.52 6.69
C ALA A 92 3.93 12.17 6.36
N ARG A 93 3.23 11.05 6.59
CA ARG A 93 3.68 9.70 6.20
C ARG A 93 3.47 9.39 4.71
N GLY A 94 2.96 10.34 3.93
CA GLY A 94 2.82 10.21 2.48
C GLY A 94 1.44 9.72 2.02
N ALA A 95 0.44 9.69 2.90
CA ALA A 95 -0.92 9.38 2.51
C ALA A 95 -1.44 10.33 1.43
N LYS A 96 -2.16 9.76 0.47
CA LYS A 96 -2.72 10.51 -0.67
C LYS A 96 -4.21 10.73 -0.55
N VAL A 97 -4.88 10.02 0.37
CA VAL A 97 -6.32 10.10 0.59
C VAL A 97 -6.61 10.11 2.08
N ALA A 98 -7.47 11.04 2.51
CA ALA A 98 -8.07 11.04 3.84
C ALA A 98 -9.59 10.89 3.71
N MET A 99 -10.16 9.86 4.33
CA MET A 99 -11.59 9.65 4.50
C MET A 99 -11.96 10.09 5.91
N ILE A 100 -12.75 11.14 6.03
CA ILE A 100 -13.01 11.82 7.30
C ILE A 100 -14.51 11.79 7.55
N VAL A 101 -14.88 11.31 8.73
CA VAL A 101 -16.21 11.52 9.27
C VAL A 101 -16.10 12.69 10.24
N ASP A 102 -16.70 13.81 9.88
CA ASP A 102 -16.51 15.06 10.60
C ASP A 102 -17.09 14.99 12.03
N ILE A 103 -16.32 15.49 13.02
CA ILE A 103 -16.75 15.60 14.42
C ILE A 103 -17.54 16.89 14.66
N ALA A 104 -17.14 17.97 13.98
CA ALA A 104 -17.65 19.31 14.21
C ALA A 104 -17.47 20.15 12.95
N ALA A 105 -18.39 21.07 12.71
CA ALA A 105 -18.33 21.96 11.56
C ALA A 105 -16.94 22.59 11.42
N GLY A 106 -16.29 22.35 10.27
CA GLY A 106 -14.99 22.93 9.93
C GLY A 106 -13.77 22.07 10.27
N THR A 107 -13.90 20.92 10.96
CA THR A 107 -12.73 20.07 11.24
C THR A 107 -12.15 19.50 9.94
N SER A 108 -13.00 19.07 9.01
CA SER A 108 -12.57 18.63 7.67
C SER A 108 -11.91 19.75 6.85
N ILE A 109 -12.39 21.00 6.99
CA ILE A 109 -11.81 22.18 6.34
C ILE A 109 -10.39 22.43 6.85
N ALA A 110 -10.16 22.30 8.16
CA ALA A 110 -8.83 22.46 8.76
C ALA A 110 -7.81 21.42 8.27
N ILE A 111 -8.28 20.29 7.75
CA ILE A 111 -7.43 19.19 7.23
C ILE A 111 -7.16 19.34 5.73
N GLN A 112 -8.06 19.99 4.99
CA GLN A 112 -7.90 20.23 3.55
C GLN A 112 -6.70 21.17 3.32
N LYS A 113 -5.72 20.70 2.53
CA LYS A 113 -4.54 21.47 2.11
C LYS A 113 -4.59 21.76 0.62
#